data_AF-A0A8T3PAP9-F1
#
_entry.id   AF-A0A8T3PAP9-F1
#
_cell.length_a   1.000
_cell.length_b   1.000
_cell.length_c   1.000
_cell.angle_alpha   90.00
_cell.angle_beta   90.00
_cell.angle_gamma   90.00
#
_symmetry.space_group_name_H-M   'P 1'
#
loop_
_entity.id
_entity.type
_entity.pdbx_description
1 polymer ?
#
loop_
_entity_poly.entity_id
_entity_poly.type
_entity_poly.pdbx_seq_one_letter_code
_entity_poly.pdbx_strand_id
1 'polypeptide(L)'
;MVHGAGAAQALLRAGQLDELELRVVPVLPGQGRRLFDNLPAEPIELDLIRRLTTPDVEELAQRVTHLRYRVRRSGTPDSPGLTAHPAVGTGQASTVGGPHST
;
A
#
# COMPACT_ATOMS: atom_id res chain seq x y z
N MET A 1 -1.07 -21.54 2.78
CA MET A 1 -1.69 -20.93 1.59
C MET A 1 -3.17 -20.80 1.88
N VAL A 2 -3.74 -19.60 1.75
CA VAL A 2 -5.15 -19.35 2.03
C VAL A 2 -5.91 -19.34 0.71
N HIS A 3 -7.04 -20.04 0.65
CA HIS A 3 -7.83 -20.17 -0.57
C HIS A 3 -9.24 -19.62 -0.38
N GLY A 4 -9.76 -19.00 -1.43
CA GLY A 4 -11.13 -18.47 -1.46
C GLY A 4 -11.21 -16.98 -1.16
N ALA A 5 -12.26 -16.36 -1.73
CA ALA A 5 -12.45 -14.91 -1.71
C ALA A 5 -12.57 -14.33 -0.29
N GLY A 6 -13.31 -14.98 0.61
CA GLY A 6 -13.56 -14.43 1.95
C GLY A 6 -12.30 -14.32 2.82
N ALA A 7 -11.44 -15.34 2.77
CA ALA A 7 -10.21 -15.34 3.55
C ALA A 7 -9.16 -14.39 2.96
N ALA A 8 -9.08 -14.28 1.64
CA ALA A 8 -8.27 -13.25 0.97
C ALA A 8 -8.73 -11.83 1.34
N GLN A 9 -10.03 -11.56 1.29
CA GLN A 9 -10.63 -10.28 1.70
C GLN A 9 -10.35 -9.93 3.16
N ALA A 10 -10.42 -10.90 4.07
CA ALA A 10 -10.12 -10.68 5.49
C ALA A 10 -8.64 -10.30 5.70
N LEU A 11 -7.72 -11.00 5.05
CA LEU A 11 -6.28 -10.74 5.16
C LEU A 11 -5.86 -9.43 4.48
N LEU A 12 -6.47 -9.08 3.35
CA LEU A 12 -6.27 -7.79 2.69
C LEU A 12 -6.73 -6.65 3.60
N ARG A 13 -7.91 -6.75 4.21
CA ARG A 13 -8.40 -5.76 5.19
C ARG A 13 -7.52 -5.64 6.42
N ALA A 14 -6.96 -6.75 6.90
CA ALA A 14 -6.06 -6.76 8.04
C ALA A 14 -4.63 -6.26 7.69
N GLY A 15 -4.32 -6.01 6.41
CA GLY A 15 -2.96 -5.67 5.96
C GLY A 15 -1.96 -6.82 6.12
N GLN A 16 -2.44 -8.04 6.38
CA GLN A 16 -1.62 -9.22 6.69
C GLN A 16 -1.33 -10.11 5.47
N LEU A 17 -1.82 -9.73 4.29
CA LEU A 17 -1.49 -10.45 3.05
C LEU A 17 -0.21 -9.88 2.44
N ASP A 18 0.85 -10.69 2.35
CA ASP A 18 2.11 -10.30 1.69
C ASP A 18 2.11 -10.63 0.19
N GLU A 19 1.47 -11.75 -0.19
CA GLU A 19 1.42 -12.23 -1.57
C GLU A 19 0.03 -12.71 -1.97
N LEU A 20 -0.32 -12.47 -3.24
CA LEU A 20 -1.59 -12.84 -3.84
C LEU A 20 -1.36 -13.64 -5.12
N GLU A 21 -1.88 -14.87 -5.17
CA GLU A 21 -1.93 -15.66 -6.40
C GLU A 21 -3.35 -15.61 -7.00
N LEU A 22 -3.46 -15.02 -8.19
CA LEU A 22 -4.70 -14.89 -8.94
C LEU A 22 -4.67 -15.85 -10.15
N ARG A 23 -5.74 -16.64 -10.28
CA ARG A 23 -5.98 -17.48 -11.46
C ARG A 23 -7.11 -16.87 -12.27
N VAL A 24 -6.80 -16.39 -13.46
CA VAL A 24 -7.77 -15.79 -14.38
C VAL A 24 -8.13 -16.80 -15.45
N VAL A 25 -9.40 -17.18 -15.49
CA VAL A 25 -10.00 -17.96 -16.58
C VAL A 25 -10.78 -16.97 -17.45
N PRO A 26 -10.65 -16.99 -18.78
CA PRO A 26 -11.30 -16.03 -19.70
C PRO A 26 -12.79 -16.34 -19.89
N VAL A 27 -13.49 -16.61 -18.80
CA VAL A 27 -14.93 -16.83 -18.75
C VAL A 27 -15.53 -15.86 -17.75
N LEU A 28 -16.68 -15.29 -18.08
CA LEU A 28 -17.45 -14.45 -17.15
C LEU A 28 -18.53 -15.33 -16.52
N PRO A 29 -18.32 -15.86 -15.30
CA PRO A 29 -19.38 -16.58 -14.62
C PRO A 29 -20.52 -15.61 -14.38
N GLY A 30 -21.71 -15.92 -14.92
CA GLY A 30 -22.86 -15.02 -14.88
C GLY A 30 -23.33 -14.66 -13.48
N GLN A 31 -23.00 -15.47 -12.46
CA GLN A 31 -23.27 -15.25 -11.05
C GLN A 31 -22.12 -15.83 -10.21
N GLY A 32 -21.91 -15.30 -9.01
CA GLY A 32 -20.91 -15.82 -8.08
C GLY A 32 -20.52 -14.86 -6.98
N ARG A 33 -19.65 -15.34 -6.09
CA ARG A 33 -19.06 -14.51 -5.04
C ARG A 33 -17.95 -13.65 -5.62
N ARG A 34 -18.01 -12.35 -5.34
CA ARG A 34 -16.97 -11.39 -5.73
C ARG A 34 -15.66 -11.76 -5.05
N LEU A 35 -14.57 -11.78 -5.82
CA LEU A 35 -13.23 -12.05 -5.30
C LEU A 35 -12.74 -10.89 -4.44
N PHE A 36 -13.04 -9.66 -4.87
CA PHE A 36 -12.73 -8.43 -4.18
C PHE A 36 -14.05 -7.76 -3.81
N ASP A 37 -14.33 -7.71 -2.51
CA ASP A 37 -15.50 -7.08 -1.94
C ASP A 37 -15.14 -6.61 -0.53
N ASN A 38 -15.77 -5.54 -0.07
CA ASN A 38 -15.51 -4.94 1.24
C ASN A 38 -14.01 -4.65 1.50
N LEU A 39 -13.27 -4.16 0.50
CA LEU A 39 -11.88 -3.74 0.65
C LEU A 39 -11.79 -2.33 1.27
N PRO A 40 -10.63 -1.94 1.84
CA PRO A 40 -10.39 -0.57 2.30
C PRO A 40 -10.60 0.46 1.18
N ALA A 41 -10.86 1.71 1.56
CA ALA A 41 -11.03 2.80 0.58
C ALA A 41 -9.69 3.19 -0.07
N GLU A 42 -8.57 2.96 0.63
CA GLU A 42 -7.24 3.20 0.08
C GLU A 42 -6.90 2.16 -1.02
N PRO A 43 -6.29 2.59 -2.13
CA PRO A 43 -5.85 1.67 -3.17
C PRO A 43 -4.74 0.76 -2.63
N ILE A 44 -4.90 -0.55 -2.85
CA ILE A 44 -3.86 -1.54 -2.57
C ILE A 44 -3.03 -1.72 -3.84
N GLU A 45 -1.77 -1.29 -3.79
CA GLU A 45 -0.83 -1.47 -4.89
C GLU A 45 -0.28 -2.91 -4.94
N LEU A 46 -0.15 -3.47 -6.14
CA LEU A 46 0.30 -4.83 -6.36
C LEU A 46 1.46 -4.86 -7.35
N ASP A 47 2.58 -5.44 -6.94
CA ASP A 47 3.74 -5.67 -7.81
C ASP A 47 3.64 -7.07 -8.45
N LEU A 48 3.59 -7.14 -9.78
CA LEU A 48 3.55 -8.43 -10.49
C LEU A 48 4.92 -9.11 -10.39
N ILE A 49 4.97 -10.23 -9.66
CA ILE A 49 6.19 -11.04 -9.49
C ILE A 49 6.30 -12.10 -10.58
N ARG A 50 5.18 -12.70 -10.98
CA ARG A 50 5.16 -13.81 -11.95
C ARG A 50 3.88 -13.82 -12.77
N ARG A 51 4.02 -14.07 -14.06
CA ARG A 51 2.91 -14.39 -14.98
C ARG A 51 3.23 -15.68 -15.72
N LEU A 52 2.33 -16.65 -15.64
CA LEU A 52 2.36 -17.89 -16.41
C LEU A 52 1.00 -18.08 -17.05
N THR A 53 0.96 -18.32 -18.35
CA THR A 53 -0.26 -18.67 -19.06
C THR A 53 -0.16 -20.10 -19.52
N THR A 54 -1.25 -20.87 -19.37
CA THR A 54 -1.35 -22.19 -20.01
C THR A 54 -1.27 -22.03 -21.54
N PRO A 55 -0.84 -23.07 -22.27
CA PRO A 55 -0.92 -23.08 -23.73
C PRO A 55 -2.34 -22.74 -24.22
N ASP A 56 -2.43 -22.26 -25.46
CA ASP A 56 -3.73 -22.04 -26.08
C ASP A 56 -4.43 -23.40 -26.26
N VAL A 57 -5.62 -23.51 -25.69
CA VAL A 57 -6.45 -24.72 -25.66
C VAL A 57 -7.83 -24.35 -26.19
N GLU A 58 -8.45 -25.26 -26.93
CA GLU A 58 -9.75 -25.00 -27.59
C GLU A 58 -10.85 -24.64 -26.57
N GLU A 59 -10.79 -25.23 -25.38
CA GLU A 59 -11.72 -24.90 -24.30
C GLU A 59 -11.24 -23.71 -23.46
N LEU A 60 -11.90 -22.56 -23.62
CA LEU A 60 -11.62 -21.34 -22.85
C LEU A 60 -11.66 -21.54 -21.33
N ALA A 61 -12.49 -22.45 -20.82
CA ALA A 61 -12.57 -22.77 -19.39
C ALA A 61 -11.28 -23.41 -18.84
N GLN A 62 -10.48 -24.01 -19.71
CA GLN A 62 -9.20 -24.65 -19.38
C GLN A 62 -8.01 -23.71 -19.54
N ARG A 63 -8.20 -22.56 -20.20
CA ARG A 63 -7.16 -21.53 -20.34
C ARG A 63 -7.03 -20.76 -19.03
N VAL A 64 -5.89 -20.87 -18.36
CA VAL A 64 -5.64 -20.21 -17.07
C VAL A 64 -4.41 -19.33 -17.16
N THR A 65 -4.57 -18.07 -16.76
CA THR A 65 -3.45 -17.16 -16.48
C THR A 65 -3.21 -17.14 -14.97
N HIS A 66 -2.06 -17.65 -14.56
CA HIS A 66 -1.56 -17.57 -13.20
C HIS A 66 -0.75 -16.29 -13.02
N LEU A 67 -1.20 -15.44 -12.10
CA LEU A 67 -0.56 -14.18 -11.76
C LEU A 67 -0.19 -14.23 -10.28
N ARG A 68 1.07 -13.96 -9.97
CA ARG A 68 1.54 -13.82 -8.58
C ARG A 68 1.93 -12.37 -8.35
N TYR A 69 1.33 -11.77 -7.34
CA TYR A 69 1.56 -10.40 -6.93
C TYR A 69 2.16 -10.34 -5.52
N ARG A 70 3.01 -9.35 -5.30
CA ARG A 70 3.37 -8.88 -3.95
C ARG A 70 2.46 -7.71 -3.60
N VAL A 71 1.90 -7.73 -2.40
CA VAL A 71 1.11 -6.61 -1.88
C VAL A 71 2.05 -5.53 -1.38
N ARG A 72 1.95 -4.32 -1.93
CA ARG A 72 2.66 -3.17 -1.37
C ARG A 72 1.85 -2.67 -0.18
N ARG A 73 2.42 -2.77 1.01
CA ARG A 73 1.93 -2.00 2.15
C ARG A 73 2.31 -0.55 1.87
N SER A 74 1.34 0.33 1.66
CA SER A 74 1.57 1.74 1.86
C SER A 74 2.02 1.88 3.31
N GLY A 75 3.32 2.10 3.51
CA GLY A 75 3.78 2.49 4.83
C GLY A 75 2.98 3.73 5.18
N THR A 76 2.22 3.69 6.27
CA THR A 76 1.97 4.91 7.00
C THR A 76 3.36 5.47 7.27
N PRO A 77 3.74 6.68 6.79
CA PRO A 77 4.80 7.37 7.48
C PRO A 77 4.25 7.59 8.89
N ASP A 78 4.66 6.74 9.83
CA ASP A 78 4.67 7.06 11.25
C ASP A 78 5.45 8.37 11.39
N SER A 79 4.74 9.49 11.24
CA SER A 79 5.20 10.79 11.70
C SER A 79 4.73 10.93 13.13
N PRO A 80 5.67 10.95 14.08
CA PRO A 80 5.79 12.16 14.88
C PRO A 80 7.27 12.51 15.06
N GLY A 81 7.91 12.94 13.98
CA GLY A 81 9.19 13.62 14.04
C GLY A 81 8.98 15.13 14.10
N LEU A 82 8.65 15.63 15.28
CA LEU A 82 8.85 17.02 15.67
C LEU A 82 10.27 17.46 15.25
N THR A 83 10.42 18.11 14.11
CA THR A 83 11.51 19.08 13.95
C THR A 83 10.88 20.43 14.21
N ALA A 84 10.72 20.72 15.50
CA ALA A 84 10.72 22.10 15.95
C ALA A 84 11.95 22.75 15.33
N HIS A 85 11.75 23.68 14.40
CA HIS A 85 12.73 24.75 14.24
C HIS A 85 12.85 25.41 15.61
N PRO A 86 14.03 25.45 16.25
CA PRO A 86 14.20 26.34 17.38
C PRO A 86 14.01 27.76 16.83
N ALA A 87 12.95 28.42 17.32
CA ALA A 87 12.87 29.87 17.28
C ALA A 87 14.11 30.40 18.00
N VAL A 88 15.11 30.84 17.24
CA VAL A 88 16.19 31.69 17.76
C VAL A 88 15.57 33.05 18.04
N GLY A 89 15.01 33.16 19.24
CA GLY A 89 14.72 34.39 19.92
C GLY A 89 15.47 34.38 21.24
N THR A 90 16.66 34.97 21.25
CA THR A 90 17.26 35.50 22.48
C THR A 90 17.78 36.87 22.15
N GLY A 91 17.02 37.88 22.57
CA GLY A 91 17.52 39.22 22.71
C GLY A 91 18.53 39.31 23.85
N GLN A 92 19.46 40.25 23.71
CA GLN A 92 20.07 40.96 24.83
C GLN A 92 20.09 42.42 24.42
N ALA A 93 19.19 43.20 25.02
CA ALA A 93 19.34 44.63 25.15
C ALA A 93 20.22 44.88 26.36
N SER A 94 21.24 45.73 26.25
CA SER A 94 21.68 46.54 27.39
C SER A 94 22.56 47.71 26.95
N THR A 95 21.97 48.88 27.18
CA THR A 95 22.54 50.22 27.30
C THR A 95 23.69 50.29 28.30
N VAL A 96 24.80 50.93 27.89
CA VAL A 96 25.74 51.71 28.73
C VAL A 96 26.18 52.86 27.81
N GLY A 97 25.79 54.12 28.02
CA GLY A 97 26.26 54.97 29.12
C GLY A 97 27.59 55.63 28.71
N GLY A 98 27.59 56.94 28.40
CA GLY A 98 28.79 57.73 28.08
C GLY A 98 29.82 57.78 29.23
N PRO A 99 30.98 58.47 29.09
CA PRO A 99 31.01 59.93 28.94
C PRO A 99 32.15 60.54 28.07
N HIS A 100 31.97 61.82 27.73
CA HIS A 100 32.91 62.94 27.52
C HIS A 100 34.43 62.76 27.29
N SER A 101 34.96 63.74 26.51
CA SER A 101 36.34 64.31 26.43
C SER A 101 37.05 63.97 25.11
N THR A 102 37.65 64.88 24.33
CA THR A 102 38.10 66.27 24.48
C THR A 102 38.02 66.97 23.12
#